data_AF-A0A250Y8T0-F1
#
_entry.id   AF-A0A250Y8T0-F1
#
_cell.length_a   1.000
_cell.length_b   1.000
_cell.length_c   1.000
_cell.angle_alpha   90.00
_cell.angle_beta   90.00
_cell.angle_gamma   90.00
#
_symmetry.space_group_name_H-M   'P 1'
#
loop_
_entity.id
_entity.type
_entity.pdbx_description
1 polymer ?
#
loop_
_entity_poly.entity_id
_entity_poly.type
_entity_poly.pdbx_seq_one_letter_code
_entity_poly.pdbx_strand_id
1 'polypeptide(L)' 'MAHKQIYYSDKYFDEHYEYRHVMLPRELSKQVPKTHLMSEEEWRRLGVQQSLGWVHYMIHEPEPHILLFRRPLPKEQQK' A
#
# COMPACT_ATOMS: atom_id res chain seq x y z
N MET A 1 14.61 -0.97 21.58
CA MET A 1 13.50 -1.71 20.94
C MET A 1 13.16 -0.95 19.66
N ALA A 2 13.65 -1.42 18.51
CA ALA A 2 13.37 -0.74 17.24
C ALA A 2 11.84 -0.70 17.06
N HIS A 3 11.28 0.50 16.97
CA HIS A 3 9.85 0.68 16.81
C HIS A 3 9.40 -0.16 15.62
N LYS A 4 8.37 -0.99 15.85
CA LYS A 4 7.66 -1.81 14.86
C LYS A 4 6.90 -0.91 13.89
N GLN A 5 7.61 -0.03 13.20
CA GLN A 5 7.03 1.04 12.43
C GLN A 5 6.87 0.58 10.99
N ILE A 6 5.63 0.68 10.51
CA ILE A 6 5.30 0.52 9.10
C ILE A 6 6.04 1.60 8.33
N TYR A 7 6.78 1.20 7.30
CA TYR A 7 7.50 2.14 6.43
C TYR A 7 6.64 2.51 5.22
N TYR A 8 6.70 3.77 4.82
CA TYR A 8 5.98 4.31 3.67
C TYR A 8 7.00 4.90 2.70
N SER A 9 7.05 4.40 1.47
CA SER A 9 7.92 4.95 0.45
C SER A 9 7.54 6.37 0.06
N ASP A 10 8.44 7.09 -0.60
CA ASP A 10 8.06 8.26 -1.38
C ASP A 10 7.04 7.89 -2.46
N LYS A 11 6.28 8.90 -2.88
CA LYS A 11 5.30 8.75 -3.96
C LYS A 11 5.99 8.84 -5.31
N TYR A 12 5.52 8.05 -6.25
CA TYR A 12 5.92 8.09 -7.66
C TYR A 12 4.67 8.09 -8.54
N PHE A 13 4.80 8.51 -9.79
CA PHE A 13 3.66 8.89 -10.62
C PHE A 13 3.84 8.40 -12.05
N ASP A 14 2.73 8.03 -12.68
CA ASP A 14 2.61 7.96 -14.14
C ASP A 14 1.57 8.99 -14.62
N GLU A 15 1.08 8.86 -15.85
CA GLU A 15 0.11 9.78 -16.45
C GLU A 15 -1.27 9.75 -15.78
N HIS A 16 -1.62 8.66 -15.08
CA HIS A 16 -2.99 8.40 -14.60
C HIS A 16 -3.08 8.24 -13.08
N TYR A 17 -2.01 7.79 -12.42
CA TYR A 17 -1.99 7.38 -11.03
C TYR A 17 -0.77 7.91 -10.27
N GLU A 18 -0.97 8.15 -8.98
CA GLU A 18 0.10 8.18 -7.99
C GLU A 18 0.21 6.83 -7.29
N TYR A 19 1.43 6.46 -6.95
CA TYR A 19 1.79 5.18 -6.39
C TYR A 19 2.62 5.36 -5.13
N ARG A 20 2.53 4.39 -4.23
CA ARG A 20 3.51 4.19 -3.17
C ARG A 20 3.52 2.73 -2.74
N HIS A 21 4.62 2.29 -2.15
CA HIS A 21 4.66 1.01 -1.46
C HIS A 21 4.78 1.20 0.05
N VAL A 22 4.19 0.27 0.78
CA VAL A 22 4.23 0.22 2.24
C VAL A 22 4.89 -1.07 2.66
N MET A 23 5.92 -0.99 3.50
CA MET A 23 6.61 -2.17 4.02
C MET A 23 6.14 -2.46 5.45
N LEU A 24 5.58 -3.64 5.64
CA LEU A 24 5.13 -4.13 6.92
C LEU A 24 6.27 -4.76 7.72
N PRO A 25 6.32 -4.59 9.05
CA PRO A 25 7.11 -5.43 9.92
C PRO A 25 6.78 -6.91 9.73
N ARG A 26 7.78 -7.79 9.93
CA ARG A 26 7.67 -9.25 9.76
C ARG A 26 6.51 -9.89 10.53
N GLU A 27 6.09 -9.31 11.64
CA GLU A 27 4.96 -9.81 12.42
C GLU A 27 3.60 -9.56 11.74
N LEU A 28 3.46 -8.40 11.09
CA LEU A 28 2.22 -8.00 10.39
C LEU A 28 2.13 -8.63 9.00
N SER A 29 3.26 -8.86 8.32
CA SER A 29 3.27 -9.45 6.98
C SER A 29 2.62 -10.85 6.92
N LYS A 30 2.56 -11.57 8.05
CA LYS A 30 1.89 -12.88 8.14
C LYS A 30 0.37 -12.80 8.04
N GLN A 31 -0.20 -11.62 8.28
CA GLN A 31 -1.65 -11.37 8.23
C GLN A 31 -2.11 -10.90 6.85
N VAL A 32 -1.17 -10.66 5.92
CA VAL A 32 -1.50 -10.24 4.55
C VAL A 32 -2.10 -11.44 3.79
N PRO A 33 -3.30 -11.29 3.20
CA PRO A 33 -3.91 -12.35 2.40
C PRO A 33 -3.11 -12.58 1.12
N LYS A 34 -2.96 -13.87 0.75
CA LYS A 34 -2.31 -14.28 -0.50
C LYS A 34 -3.29 -14.54 -1.63
N THR A 35 -4.58 -14.59 -1.32
CA THR A 35 -5.63 -15.04 -2.25
C THR A 35 -6.36 -13.88 -2.93
N HIS A 36 -6.27 -12.67 -2.40
CA HIS A 36 -7.00 -11.50 -2.89
C HIS A 36 -6.30 -10.19 -2.49
N LEU A 37 -6.64 -9.12 -3.22
CA LEU A 37 -6.25 -7.76 -2.87
C LEU A 37 -7.08 -7.26 -1.68
N MET A 38 -6.41 -6.63 -0.73
CA MET A 38 -7.06 -6.07 0.47
C MET A 38 -7.96 -4.87 0.17
N SER A 39 -9.13 -4.83 0.79
CA SER A 39 -10.01 -3.66 0.87
C SER A 39 -9.40 -2.56 1.76
N GLU A 40 -9.98 -1.35 1.70
CA GLU A 40 -9.58 -0.23 2.56
C GLU A 40 -9.65 -0.60 4.06
N GLU A 41 -10.72 -1.28 4.45
CA GLU A 41 -10.91 -1.72 5.83
C GLU A 41 -9.86 -2.77 6.24
N GLU A 42 -9.48 -3.68 5.35
CA GLU A 42 -8.50 -4.74 5.63
C GLU A 42 -7.10 -4.19 5.89
N TRP A 43 -6.57 -3.34 5.00
CA TRP A 43 -5.23 -2.79 5.22
C TRP A 43 -5.21 -1.76 6.36
N ARG A 44 -6.31 -1.05 6.63
CA ARG A 44 -6.43 -0.19 7.82
C ARG A 44 -6.41 -1.00 9.11
N ARG A 45 -7.03 -2.18 9.15
CA ARG A 45 -6.96 -3.10 10.31
C ARG A 45 -5.53 -3.61 10.58
N LEU A 46 -4.68 -3.71 9.56
CA LEU A 46 -3.26 -4.01 9.72
C LEU A 46 -2.45 -2.84 10.30
N GLY A 47 -3.06 -1.67 10.50
CA GLY A 47 -2.41 -0.48 11.00
C GLY A 47 -1.78 0.39 9.91
N VAL A 48 -2.00 0.08 8.64
CA VAL A 48 -1.58 0.96 7.54
C VAL A 48 -2.44 2.22 7.54
N GLN A 49 -1.80 3.37 7.61
CA GLN A 49 -2.46 4.67 7.68
C GLN A 49 -2.09 5.51 6.46
N GLN A 50 -3.10 5.80 5.64
CA GLN A 50 -2.97 6.64 4.45
C GLN A 50 -4.20 7.53 4.32
N SER A 51 -4.07 8.60 3.52
CA SER A 51 -5.20 9.44 3.11
C SER A 51 -6.25 8.63 2.34
N LEU A 52 -7.42 9.22 2.07
CA LEU A 52 -8.48 8.55 1.30
C LEU A 52 -8.04 8.26 -0.16
N GLY A 53 -8.60 7.18 -0.72
CA GLY A 53 -8.55 6.85 -2.15
C GLY A 53 -7.40 5.95 -2.60
N TRP A 54 -6.57 5.48 -1.68
CA TRP A 54 -5.52 4.50 -1.99
C TRP A 54 -6.10 3.09 -2.14
N VAL A 55 -5.74 2.42 -3.23
CA VAL A 55 -6.19 1.08 -3.58
C VAL A 55 -4.98 0.14 -3.60
N HIS A 56 -5.05 -0.96 -2.86
CA HIS A 56 -4.09 -2.06 -2.96
C HIS A 56 -4.31 -2.76 -4.30
N TYR A 57 -3.42 -2.58 -5.27
CA TYR A 57 -3.71 -2.94 -6.67
C TYR A 57 -2.97 -4.17 -7.18
N MET A 58 -1.96 -4.65 -6.44
CA MET A 58 -1.12 -5.77 -6.85
C MET A 58 -0.49 -6.44 -5.62
N ILE A 59 -0.45 -7.78 -5.63
CA ILE A 59 0.31 -8.57 -4.66
C ILE A 59 1.71 -8.80 -5.22
N HIS A 60 2.72 -8.46 -4.45
CA HIS A 60 4.12 -8.77 -4.77
C HIS A 60 4.50 -10.10 -4.12
N GLU A 61 4.31 -11.22 -4.83
CA GLU A 61 4.51 -12.57 -4.28
C GLU A 61 5.92 -12.82 -3.71
N PRO A 62 7.02 -12.37 -4.35
CA PRO A 62 8.37 -12.57 -3.79
C PRO A 62 8.58 -11.89 -2.43
N GLU A 63 7.94 -10.75 -2.19
CA GLU A 63 8.11 -9.96 -0.97
C GLU A 63 6.74 -9.57 -0.37
N PRO A 64 6.03 -10.51 0.30
CA PRO A 64 4.64 -10.32 0.74
C PRO A 64 4.48 -9.29 1.87
N HIS A 65 5.59 -8.78 2.39
CA HIS A 65 5.60 -7.68 3.36
C HIS A 65 5.51 -6.31 2.68
N ILE A 66 5.61 -6.25 1.35
CA ILE A 66 5.46 -5.04 0.55
C ILE A 66 4.03 -4.99 0.00
N LEU A 67 3.29 -3.94 0.39
CA LEU A 67 1.96 -3.64 -0.13
C LEU A 67 2.06 -2.53 -1.19
N LEU A 68 1.47 -2.77 -2.35
CA LEU A 68 1.52 -1.84 -3.48
C LEU A 68 0.21 -1.06 -3.61
N PHE A 69 0.27 0.26 -3.43
CA PHE A 69 -0.90 1.12 -3.49
C PHE A 69 -0.84 2.06 -4.70
N ARG A 70 -2.00 2.31 -5.29
CA ARG A 70 -2.19 3.38 -6.30
C ARG A 70 -3.42 4.21 -5.97
N ARG A 71 -3.44 5.47 -6.42
CA ARG A 71 -4.59 6.38 -6.36
C ARG A 71 -4.66 7.18 -7.65
N PRO A 72 -5.85 7.38 -8.26
CA PRO A 72 -5.95 8.20 -9.46
C PRO A 72 -5.48 9.63 -9.23
N LEU A 73 -4.77 10.19 -10.19
CA LEU A 73 -4.45 11.62 -10.19
C LEU A 73 -5.72 12.46 -10.36
N PRO A 74 -5.79 13.68 -9.77
CA PRO A 74 -6.80 14.68 -10.13
C PRO A 74 -6.88 14.86 -11.64
N LYS A 75 -8.07 15.07 -12.19
CA LYS A 75 -8.29 15.23 -13.64
C LYS A 75 -7.42 16.33 -14.26
N GLU A 76 -7.10 17.37 -13.48
CA GLU A 76 -6.25 18.50 -13.90
C GLU A 76 -4.76 18.12 -14.05
N GLN A 77 -4.35 16.99 -13.48
CA GLN A 77 -2.97 16.49 -13.49
C GLN A 77 -2.77 15.33 -14.46
N GLN A 78 -3.85 14.81 -15.06
CA GLN A 78 -3.79 13.80 -16.11
C GLN A 78 -3.43 14.51 -17.43
N LYS A 79 -2.40 14.02 -18.12
CA LYS A 79 -1.91 14.59 -19.38
C LYS A 79 -2.67 14.06 -20.58
#